data_AF-A0A7S0NB51-F1
#
_entry.id   AF-A0A7S0NB51-F1
#
_cell.length_a   1.000
_cell.length_b   1.000
_cell.length_c   1.000
_cell.angle_alpha   90.00
_cell.angle_beta   90.00
_cell.angle_gamma   90.00
#
_symmetry.space_group_name_H-M   'P 1'
#
loop_
_entity.id
_entity.type
_entity.pdbx_description
1 polymer ?
#
loop_
_entity_poly.entity_id
_entity_poly.type
_entity_poly.pdbx_seq_one_letter_code
_entity_poly.pdbx_strand_id
1 'polypeptide(L)'
;EKAPELQAISVGSRRIAFTGATPNDIGSDKLEEYVRKGFKFCDGRAVYECVNSPERCLWYAAPYWYVGPTKDLGKAQGWLCCHDDAPCPEHVREKWRVGHGQQMIDAPDIKCIPVGAIHVMVAGDTPNSLNSDKLGEFIRQVGRAINNRPVYSQVGNDERMLWYAGGYWYLGRKAEMGKPQGWMCVRDPAPAPELVQQIWRVGDGHSLHDAINVKCAAIGARCIEVLGITPNGLHKDKMGEFQMLAAQEVNGKPVYEKEPSTMPMVWASNGYWYVGKRDELGKQAGWMQVRDSASLPENITGTWQVWNQADGKWMAAEGVKVLAVGNAQVNVSGVTPAACNMHTDKLGDFVRLKGQEVNGTALYRRKDSDVRLWQASGNWYIGPASKAGKMAGWWRCRDGARIPEQVKGCWEVGDGKEWHRAEHVRCTEFVMPRLMLKGGTPDDRHQDKLGTYLLCEGELVNDRTCYAQHGNPSRMCWFLTPYWYVGKREEKGLGQGWLQARSLAHHPEQIASVWSVWRSADKKWVQAPDVKVQ
;
A
#
# COMPACT_ATOMS: atom_id res chain seq x y z
N GLU A 1 -16.11 27.58 32.64
CA GLU A 1 -16.51 26.16 32.70
C GLU A 1 -15.30 25.30 32.41
N LYS A 2 -15.01 24.29 33.24
CA LYS A 2 -14.01 23.27 32.91
C LYS A 2 -14.59 22.43 31.77
N ALA A 3 -13.85 22.28 30.68
CA ALA A 3 -14.22 21.37 29.60
C ALA A 3 -14.49 19.98 30.20
N PRO A 4 -15.59 19.30 29.82
CA PRO A 4 -15.85 17.96 30.31
C PRO A 4 -14.65 17.06 29.99
N GLU A 5 -14.18 16.31 30.99
CA GLU A 5 -13.15 15.30 30.80
C GLU A 5 -13.63 14.32 29.73
N LEU A 6 -13.06 14.43 28.53
CA LEU A 6 -13.23 13.46 27.46
C LEU A 6 -12.70 12.12 27.99
N GLN A 7 -13.59 11.21 28.39
CA GLN A 7 -13.21 9.83 28.67
C GLN A 7 -12.58 9.27 27.40
N ALA A 8 -11.29 8.90 27.50
CA ALA A 8 -10.57 8.29 26.40
C ALA A 8 -11.13 6.88 26.16
N ILE A 9 -11.99 6.73 25.15
CA ILE A 9 -12.47 5.42 24.71
C ILE A 9 -11.31 4.72 24.00
N SER A 10 -10.94 3.53 24.48
CA SER A 10 -9.98 2.69 23.76
C SER A 10 -10.61 2.22 22.45
N VAL A 11 -10.04 2.65 21.34
CA VAL A 11 -10.57 2.34 20.00
C VAL A 11 -9.81 1.20 19.31
N GLY A 12 -8.78 0.64 19.95
CA GLY A 12 -7.94 -0.42 19.40
C GLY A 12 -7.17 -0.02 18.15
N SER A 13 -6.60 -1.03 17.50
CA SER A 13 -5.90 -0.90 16.22
C SER A 13 -6.87 -0.47 15.14
N ARG A 14 -6.43 0.35 14.19
CA ARG A 14 -7.28 0.80 13.08
C ARG A 14 -7.66 -0.37 12.17
N ARG A 15 -6.77 -1.34 12.01
CA ARG A 15 -6.93 -2.51 11.16
C ARG A 15 -6.59 -3.76 11.94
N ILE A 16 -7.41 -4.78 11.74
CA ILE A 16 -7.30 -6.10 12.36
C ILE A 16 -7.51 -7.16 11.29
N ALA A 17 -7.00 -8.36 11.55
CA ALA A 17 -7.25 -9.53 10.72
C ALA A 17 -7.66 -10.71 11.60
N PHE A 18 -8.59 -11.51 11.10
CA PHE A 18 -8.78 -12.85 11.61
C PHE A 18 -7.73 -13.79 10.99
N THR A 19 -7.17 -14.66 11.82
CA THR A 19 -6.21 -15.69 11.44
C THR A 19 -6.62 -17.02 12.06
N GLY A 20 -6.05 -18.13 11.58
CA GLY A 20 -6.38 -19.47 12.06
C GLY A 20 -7.35 -20.19 11.13
N ALA A 21 -7.86 -21.34 11.60
CA ALA A 21 -8.78 -22.18 10.87
C ALA A 21 -10.13 -22.28 11.57
N THR A 22 -11.17 -22.51 10.78
CA THR A 22 -12.51 -22.85 11.28
C THR A 22 -12.70 -24.37 11.19
N PRO A 23 -13.44 -25.01 12.12
CA PRO A 23 -13.81 -26.42 11.97
C PRO A 23 -14.51 -26.67 10.63
N ASN A 24 -14.00 -27.62 9.84
CA ASN A 24 -14.56 -28.00 8.52
C ASN A 24 -14.77 -26.81 7.56
N ASP A 25 -13.91 -25.79 7.63
CA ASP A 25 -14.00 -24.57 6.79
C ASP A 25 -15.31 -23.76 6.93
N ILE A 26 -16.10 -24.04 7.98
CA ILE A 26 -17.37 -23.35 8.25
C ILE A 26 -17.13 -21.88 8.52
N GLY A 27 -17.65 -21.02 7.65
CA GLY A 27 -17.50 -19.57 7.80
C GLY A 27 -16.05 -19.08 7.64
N SER A 28 -15.17 -19.89 7.05
CA SER A 28 -13.79 -19.51 6.73
C SER A 28 -13.71 -18.23 5.89
N ASP A 29 -14.69 -18.03 4.99
CA ASP A 29 -14.84 -16.82 4.18
C ASP A 29 -15.13 -15.55 5.00
N LYS A 30 -15.38 -15.67 6.31
CA LYS A 30 -15.57 -14.57 7.25
C LYS A 30 -14.27 -14.14 7.95
N LEU A 31 -13.23 -14.97 7.90
CA LEU A 31 -11.92 -14.71 8.49
C LEU A 31 -11.09 -13.76 7.61
N GLU A 32 -11.59 -12.53 7.49
CA GLU A 32 -11.00 -11.50 6.64
C GLU A 32 -10.35 -10.37 7.46
N GLU A 33 -9.91 -9.33 6.77
CA GLU A 33 -9.48 -8.07 7.37
C GLU A 33 -10.64 -7.12 7.59
N TYR A 34 -10.57 -6.42 8.71
CA TYR A 34 -11.56 -5.41 9.10
C TYR A 34 -10.85 -4.11 9.46
N VAL A 35 -11.47 -3.00 9.11
CA VAL A 35 -10.93 -1.65 9.32
C VAL A 35 -11.96 -0.79 10.05
N ARG A 36 -11.52 -0.09 11.08
CA ARG A 36 -12.31 0.93 11.75
C ARG A 36 -12.40 2.15 10.84
N LYS A 37 -13.58 2.45 10.32
CA LYS A 37 -13.84 3.67 9.53
C LYS A 37 -14.59 4.68 10.40
N GLY A 38 -13.96 5.83 10.61
CA GLY A 38 -14.52 6.89 11.45
C GLY A 38 -14.75 6.48 12.91
N PHE A 39 -15.72 7.11 13.55
CA PHE A 39 -16.06 6.97 14.96
C PHE A 39 -17.46 6.36 15.12
N LYS A 40 -17.66 5.14 14.60
CA LYS A 40 -18.87 4.35 14.83
C LYS A 40 -18.66 3.44 16.04
N PHE A 41 -19.62 3.43 16.95
CA PHE A 41 -19.55 2.64 18.18
C PHE A 41 -20.84 1.84 18.40
N CYS A 42 -20.69 0.62 18.92
CA CYS A 42 -21.78 -0.19 19.49
C CYS A 42 -21.37 -0.56 20.92
N ASP A 43 -22.26 -0.34 21.88
CA ASP A 43 -22.03 -0.61 23.31
C ASP A 43 -20.66 -0.08 23.81
N GLY A 44 -20.34 1.15 23.41
CA GLY A 44 -19.09 1.84 23.81
C GLY A 44 -17.82 1.36 23.11
N ARG A 45 -17.89 0.42 22.15
CA ARG A 45 -16.72 -0.11 21.43
C ARG A 45 -16.76 0.18 19.94
N ALA A 46 -15.58 0.29 19.33
CA ALA A 46 -15.44 0.60 17.93
C ALA A 46 -16.04 -0.48 17.02
N VAL A 47 -16.75 -0.04 15.97
CA VAL A 47 -17.23 -0.90 14.89
C VAL A 47 -16.17 -0.97 13.79
N TYR A 48 -15.98 -2.16 13.23
CA TYR A 48 -15.08 -2.39 12.10
C TYR A 48 -15.86 -2.89 10.88
N GLU A 49 -15.50 -2.40 9.70
CA GLU A 49 -16.06 -2.82 8.42
C GLU A 49 -15.09 -3.77 7.72
N CYS A 50 -15.59 -4.86 7.13
CA CYS A 50 -14.76 -5.78 6.37
C CYS A 50 -14.20 -5.09 5.11
N VAL A 51 -12.92 -5.31 4.82
CA VAL A 51 -12.20 -4.63 3.74
C VAL A 51 -12.74 -5.01 2.37
N ASN A 52 -13.07 -6.29 2.15
CA ASN A 52 -13.55 -6.78 0.86
C ASN A 52 -15.09 -6.90 0.80
N SER A 53 -15.80 -6.63 1.90
CA SER A 53 -17.26 -6.73 1.93
C SER A 53 -17.84 -5.68 2.89
N PRO A 54 -18.17 -4.47 2.42
CA PRO A 54 -18.68 -3.41 3.30
C PRO A 54 -20.03 -3.75 3.96
N GLU A 55 -20.73 -4.77 3.45
CA GLU A 55 -21.96 -5.33 4.04
C GLU A 55 -21.69 -6.26 5.23
N ARG A 56 -20.43 -6.41 5.64
CA ARG A 56 -20.01 -7.21 6.78
C ARG A 56 -19.29 -6.33 7.80
N CYS A 57 -19.68 -6.45 9.06
CA CYS A 57 -19.12 -5.70 10.16
C CYS A 57 -18.69 -6.61 11.30
N LEU A 58 -17.78 -6.08 12.13
CA LEU A 58 -17.46 -6.58 13.46
C LEU A 58 -17.90 -5.53 14.48
N TRP A 59 -18.67 -5.93 15.49
CA TRP A 59 -19.17 -5.04 16.54
C TRP A 59 -19.22 -5.76 17.88
N TYR A 60 -19.42 -4.99 18.94
CA TYR A 60 -19.68 -5.51 20.28
C TYR A 60 -21.15 -5.29 20.65
N ALA A 61 -21.78 -6.33 21.20
CA ALA A 61 -23.13 -6.27 21.75
C ALA A 61 -23.29 -7.35 22.83
N ALA A 62 -23.92 -7.00 23.96
CA ALA A 62 -24.41 -7.93 24.97
C ALA A 62 -23.49 -9.12 25.32
N PRO A 63 -22.56 -8.95 26.27
CA PRO A 63 -21.09 -9.08 26.19
C PRO A 63 -20.43 -10.05 25.16
N TYR A 64 -20.71 -9.87 23.87
CA TYR A 64 -19.97 -10.57 22.80
C TYR A 64 -19.39 -9.61 21.77
N TRP A 65 -18.25 -10.00 21.20
CA TRP A 65 -17.84 -9.55 19.88
C TRP A 65 -18.53 -10.39 18.80
N TYR A 66 -19.13 -9.77 17.79
CA TYR A 66 -19.83 -10.43 16.69
C TYR A 66 -19.29 -10.02 15.34
N VAL A 67 -19.18 -10.99 14.42
CA VAL A 67 -19.05 -10.73 12.98
C VAL A 67 -20.35 -11.10 12.29
N GLY A 68 -20.89 -10.20 11.47
CA GLY A 68 -22.18 -10.41 10.81
C GLY A 68 -22.49 -9.36 9.75
N PRO A 69 -23.70 -9.40 9.17
CA PRO A 69 -24.08 -8.46 8.13
C PRO A 69 -24.39 -7.07 8.73
N THR A 70 -24.10 -6.00 8.00
CA THR A 70 -24.26 -4.61 8.46
C THR A 70 -25.70 -4.29 8.89
N LYS A 71 -26.70 -4.94 8.30
CA LYS A 71 -28.13 -4.78 8.69
C LYS A 71 -28.43 -5.25 10.12
N ASP A 72 -27.54 -6.04 10.70
CA ASP A 72 -27.65 -6.58 12.07
C ASP A 72 -26.70 -5.89 13.06
N LEU A 73 -26.05 -4.81 12.63
CA LEU A 73 -25.15 -4.03 13.46
C LEU A 73 -25.82 -3.62 14.79
N GLY A 74 -25.14 -3.91 15.90
CA GLY A 74 -25.61 -3.63 17.26
C GLY A 74 -26.55 -4.68 17.85
N LYS A 75 -26.96 -5.71 17.08
CA LYS A 75 -27.77 -6.83 17.61
C LYS A 75 -26.87 -7.92 18.20
N ALA A 76 -27.40 -8.69 19.14
CA ALA A 76 -26.72 -9.85 19.74
C ALA A 76 -26.78 -11.10 18.84
N GLN A 77 -26.37 -10.97 17.58
CA GLN A 77 -26.39 -12.07 16.59
C GLN A 77 -25.29 -11.89 15.54
N GLY A 78 -24.76 -12.98 15.01
CA GLY A 78 -23.74 -12.93 13.97
C GLY A 78 -23.36 -14.32 13.47
N TRP A 79 -22.54 -14.35 12.42
CA TRP A 79 -21.93 -15.59 11.90
C TRP A 79 -20.76 -16.06 12.75
N LEU A 80 -20.07 -15.14 13.44
CA LEU A 80 -19.08 -15.46 14.47
C LEU A 80 -19.42 -14.70 15.73
N CYS A 81 -19.09 -15.28 16.88
CA CYS A 81 -19.11 -14.57 18.14
C CYS A 81 -17.99 -14.99 19.08
N CYS A 82 -17.62 -14.12 20.00
CA CYS A 82 -16.75 -14.43 21.13
C CYS A 82 -17.27 -13.74 22.39
N HIS A 83 -17.48 -14.52 23.46
CA HIS A 83 -17.95 -14.00 24.75
C HIS A 83 -16.77 -13.41 25.51
N ASP A 84 -16.47 -12.13 25.30
CA ASP A 84 -15.29 -11.51 25.89
C ASP A 84 -15.50 -9.99 26.06
N ASP A 85 -15.17 -9.50 27.25
CA ASP A 85 -15.32 -8.10 27.60
C ASP A 85 -14.10 -7.23 27.21
N ALA A 86 -13.20 -7.74 26.35
CA ALA A 86 -12.05 -7.01 25.87
C ALA A 86 -12.44 -5.73 25.10
N PRO A 87 -11.94 -4.55 25.48
CA PRO A 87 -12.34 -3.27 24.87
C PRO A 87 -12.01 -3.18 23.36
N CYS A 88 -11.16 -4.07 22.86
CA CYS A 88 -10.78 -4.17 21.46
C CYS A 88 -10.77 -5.65 21.05
N PRO A 89 -11.17 -5.99 19.81
CA PRO A 89 -11.33 -7.38 19.40
C PRO A 89 -10.00 -8.14 19.36
N GLU A 90 -8.87 -7.46 19.13
CA GLU A 90 -7.53 -8.07 19.18
C GLU A 90 -7.01 -8.37 20.59
N HIS A 91 -7.74 -7.95 21.64
CA HIS A 91 -7.42 -8.24 23.03
C HIS A 91 -8.27 -9.38 23.62
N VAL A 92 -9.17 -9.95 22.83
CA VAL A 92 -9.98 -11.11 23.19
C VAL A 92 -9.07 -12.29 23.57
N ARG A 93 -9.42 -12.94 24.67
CA ARG A 93 -8.74 -14.13 25.22
C ARG A 93 -9.61 -15.37 25.15
N GLU A 94 -10.92 -15.19 25.11
CA GLU A 94 -11.87 -16.28 24.97
C GLU A 94 -11.93 -16.84 23.54
N LYS A 95 -12.49 -18.04 23.42
CA LYS A 95 -12.58 -18.77 22.15
C LYS A 95 -13.67 -18.16 21.27
N TRP A 96 -13.33 -17.94 20.01
CA TRP A 96 -14.31 -17.63 18.98
C TRP A 96 -15.18 -18.85 18.67
N ARG A 97 -16.42 -18.59 18.28
CA ARG A 97 -17.38 -19.58 17.80
C ARG A 97 -17.89 -19.19 16.42
N VAL A 98 -18.18 -20.19 15.60
CA VAL A 98 -18.73 -20.03 14.24
C VAL A 98 -20.12 -20.63 14.15
N GLY A 99 -21.02 -19.96 13.43
CA GLY A 99 -22.39 -20.43 13.22
C GLY A 99 -22.48 -21.54 12.17
N HIS A 100 -23.14 -22.64 12.52
CA HIS A 100 -23.46 -23.75 11.63
C HIS A 100 -24.95 -24.08 11.76
N GLY A 101 -25.76 -23.57 10.83
CA GLY A 101 -27.22 -23.63 10.94
C GLY A 101 -27.73 -22.86 12.16
N GLN A 102 -28.38 -23.55 13.10
CA GLN A 102 -28.89 -22.96 14.35
C GLN A 102 -27.92 -23.08 15.54
N GLN A 103 -26.74 -23.68 15.35
CA GLN A 103 -25.79 -23.93 16.43
C GLN A 103 -24.52 -23.08 16.27
N MET A 104 -23.86 -22.79 17.38
CA MET A 104 -22.53 -22.18 17.41
C MET A 104 -21.50 -23.25 17.79
N ILE A 105 -20.43 -23.39 17.00
CA ILE A 105 -19.37 -24.38 17.20
C ILE A 105 -18.10 -23.65 17.63
N ASP A 106 -17.39 -24.16 18.63
CA ASP A 106 -16.10 -23.62 19.07
C ASP A 106 -15.06 -23.71 17.96
N ALA A 107 -14.33 -22.60 17.74
CA ALA A 107 -13.26 -22.48 16.76
C ALA A 107 -12.01 -21.88 17.44
N PRO A 108 -11.29 -22.67 18.26
CA PRO A 108 -10.23 -22.18 19.15
C PRO A 108 -8.99 -21.65 18.41
N ASP A 109 -8.81 -22.02 17.14
CA ASP A 109 -7.67 -21.58 16.34
C ASP A 109 -7.86 -20.16 15.79
N ILE A 110 -9.10 -19.65 15.78
CA ILE A 110 -9.39 -18.30 15.33
C ILE A 110 -8.79 -17.29 16.31
N LYS A 111 -8.02 -16.35 15.77
CA LYS A 111 -7.52 -15.19 16.50
C LYS A 111 -7.80 -13.91 15.73
N CYS A 112 -8.18 -12.88 16.46
CA CYS A 112 -8.16 -11.51 15.95
C CYS A 112 -6.82 -10.87 16.35
N ILE A 113 -6.06 -10.40 15.37
CA ILE A 113 -4.77 -9.76 15.62
C ILE A 113 -4.74 -8.34 15.03
N PRO A 114 -3.94 -7.44 15.61
CA PRO A 114 -3.70 -6.16 14.97
C PRO A 114 -2.82 -6.38 13.74
N VAL A 115 -3.10 -5.65 12.66
CA VAL A 115 -2.27 -5.72 11.45
C VAL A 115 -1.96 -4.34 10.91
N GLY A 116 -0.76 -4.19 10.35
CA GLY A 116 -0.28 -2.92 9.78
C GLY A 116 -0.66 -2.69 8.33
N ALA A 117 0.21 -1.96 7.62
CA ALA A 117 0.22 -1.87 6.18
C ALA A 117 0.51 -3.25 5.54
N ILE A 118 0.06 -3.42 4.29
CA ILE A 118 0.39 -4.61 3.48
C ILE A 118 1.86 -4.55 3.05
N HIS A 119 2.32 -3.37 2.62
CA HIS A 119 3.70 -3.13 2.24
C HIS A 119 4.38 -2.23 3.26
N VAL A 120 5.62 -2.56 3.61
CA VAL A 120 6.48 -1.72 4.45
C VAL A 120 7.87 -1.61 3.83
N MET A 121 8.54 -0.48 4.04
CA MET A 121 9.93 -0.25 3.66
C MET A 121 10.76 -0.28 4.93
N VAL A 122 11.79 -1.12 4.99
CA VAL A 122 12.88 -0.94 5.95
C VAL A 122 14.02 -0.29 5.19
N ALA A 123 14.34 0.97 5.49
CA ALA A 123 15.37 1.74 4.79
C ALA A 123 16.10 2.71 5.71
N GLY A 124 17.29 3.14 5.29
CA GLY A 124 18.16 4.06 6.02
C GLY A 124 19.62 3.62 5.94
N ASP A 125 20.47 4.37 6.61
CA ASP A 125 21.90 4.07 6.67
C ASP A 125 22.21 3.18 7.87
N THR A 126 22.92 2.08 7.64
CA THR A 126 23.47 1.26 8.72
C THR A 126 24.92 1.66 8.99
N PRO A 127 25.40 1.57 10.24
CA PRO A 127 26.81 1.78 10.57
C PRO A 127 27.71 0.91 9.70
N ASN A 128 28.69 1.52 9.04
CA ASN A 128 29.65 0.85 8.15
C ASN A 128 29.00 -0.04 7.07
N SER A 129 27.78 0.28 6.64
CA SER A 129 26.99 -0.51 5.68
C SER A 129 26.73 -1.95 6.14
N LEU A 130 26.80 -2.23 7.46
CA LEU A 130 26.49 -3.55 8.01
C LEU A 130 25.07 -3.96 7.63
N ASN A 131 24.93 -5.12 6.99
CA ASN A 131 23.65 -5.68 6.54
C ASN A 131 22.77 -4.68 5.75
N SER A 132 23.35 -3.65 5.13
CA SER A 132 22.57 -2.67 4.35
C SER A 132 21.88 -3.31 3.15
N ASP A 133 22.46 -4.41 2.64
CA ASP A 133 21.89 -5.22 1.57
C ASP A 133 20.62 -5.99 1.98
N LYS A 134 20.31 -6.06 3.29
CA LYS A 134 19.11 -6.73 3.84
C LYS A 134 17.91 -5.80 3.95
N LEU A 135 18.13 -4.49 3.83
CA LEU A 135 17.08 -3.49 3.80
C LEU A 135 16.24 -3.61 2.52
N GLY A 136 15.01 -3.12 2.53
CA GLY A 136 14.17 -3.10 1.35
C GLY A 136 12.67 -3.14 1.63
N GLU A 137 11.91 -3.46 0.59
CA GLU A 137 10.45 -3.59 0.66
C GLU A 137 10.05 -4.98 1.16
N PHE A 138 9.07 -5.03 2.06
CA PHE A 138 8.50 -6.24 2.62
C PHE A 138 6.98 -6.25 2.45
N ILE A 139 6.44 -7.41 2.09
CA ILE A 139 5.01 -7.65 1.90
C ILE A 139 4.51 -8.55 3.02
N ARG A 140 3.40 -8.17 3.64
CA ARG A 140 2.75 -8.95 4.68
C ARG A 140 2.23 -10.27 4.13
N GLN A 141 2.48 -11.35 4.85
CA GLN A 141 1.89 -12.66 4.58
C GLN A 141 0.48 -12.70 5.18
N VAL A 142 -0.53 -12.41 4.35
CA VAL A 142 -1.95 -12.38 4.76
C VAL A 142 -2.37 -13.73 5.36
N GLY A 143 -3.14 -13.69 6.45
CA GLY A 143 -3.58 -14.88 7.18
C GLY A 143 -2.51 -15.53 8.06
N ARG A 144 -1.24 -15.07 7.98
CA ARG A 144 -0.13 -15.62 8.77
C ARG A 144 0.30 -14.64 9.87
N ALA A 145 0.52 -15.19 11.06
CA ALA A 145 1.00 -14.44 12.19
C ALA A 145 1.93 -15.28 13.07
N ILE A 146 2.84 -14.60 13.75
CA ILE A 146 3.72 -15.18 14.77
C ILE A 146 3.65 -14.30 16.00
N ASN A 147 3.48 -14.91 17.17
CA ASN A 147 3.40 -14.19 18.44
C ASN A 147 2.34 -13.06 18.42
N ASN A 148 1.19 -13.32 17.79
CA ASN A 148 0.07 -12.39 17.61
C ASN A 148 0.46 -11.07 16.91
N ARG A 149 1.37 -11.17 15.94
CA ARG A 149 1.82 -10.08 15.07
C ARG A 149 1.94 -10.52 13.62
N PRO A 150 1.75 -9.60 12.66
CA PRO A 150 1.92 -9.90 11.25
C PRO A 150 3.38 -10.26 10.93
N VAL A 151 3.54 -11.08 9.89
CA VAL A 151 4.85 -11.48 9.35
C VAL A 151 4.97 -10.93 7.94
N TYR A 152 6.17 -10.49 7.54
CA TYR A 152 6.42 -9.98 6.20
C TYR A 152 7.60 -10.70 5.54
N SER A 153 7.50 -10.94 4.23
CA SER A 153 8.59 -11.45 3.39
C SER A 153 9.14 -10.33 2.49
N GLN A 154 10.45 -10.32 2.28
CA GLN A 154 11.07 -9.32 1.41
C GLN A 154 10.65 -9.54 -0.05
N VAL A 155 10.34 -8.43 -0.74
CA VAL A 155 10.16 -8.42 -2.19
C VAL A 155 11.47 -8.81 -2.86
N GLY A 156 11.42 -9.78 -3.78
CA GLY A 156 12.58 -10.33 -4.49
C GLY A 156 13.39 -11.36 -3.71
N ASN A 157 13.09 -11.58 -2.42
CA ASN A 157 13.83 -12.54 -1.59
C ASN A 157 12.98 -13.05 -0.42
N ASP A 158 12.27 -14.15 -0.62
CA ASP A 158 11.37 -14.72 0.39
C ASP A 158 12.08 -15.42 1.56
N GLU A 159 13.42 -15.54 1.50
CA GLU A 159 14.26 -16.05 2.59
C GLU A 159 14.60 -14.98 3.63
N ARG A 160 14.22 -13.72 3.38
CA ARG A 160 14.39 -12.60 4.31
C ARG A 160 13.03 -12.18 4.85
N MET A 161 12.91 -12.23 6.17
CA MET A 161 11.64 -12.07 6.86
C MET A 161 11.71 -10.93 7.88
N LEU A 162 10.56 -10.34 8.16
CA LEU A 162 10.32 -9.40 9.25
C LEU A 162 9.25 -9.98 10.18
N TRP A 163 9.58 -10.18 11.47
CA TRP A 163 8.67 -10.81 12.44
C TRP A 163 8.84 -10.26 13.86
N TYR A 164 7.91 -10.62 14.73
CA TYR A 164 7.95 -10.27 16.15
C TYR A 164 8.28 -11.47 17.03
N ALA A 165 9.23 -11.31 17.96
CA ALA A 165 9.57 -12.33 18.96
C ALA A 165 10.17 -11.68 20.22
N GLY A 166 9.86 -12.21 21.41
CA GLY A 166 10.54 -11.83 22.65
C GLY A 166 10.52 -10.34 23.02
N GLY A 167 9.56 -9.55 22.54
CA GLY A 167 9.50 -8.10 22.77
C GLY A 167 10.16 -7.24 21.68
N TYR A 168 10.60 -7.86 20.57
CA TYR A 168 11.34 -7.20 19.50
C TYR A 168 10.72 -7.49 18.13
N TRP A 169 10.84 -6.52 17.22
CA TRP A 169 10.78 -6.77 15.79
C TRP A 169 12.17 -7.17 15.29
N TYR A 170 12.23 -8.21 14.45
CA TYR A 170 13.44 -8.76 13.86
C TYR A 170 13.36 -8.75 12.35
N LEU A 171 14.48 -8.42 11.71
CA LEU A 171 14.75 -8.68 10.30
C LEU A 171 15.83 -9.76 10.22
N GLY A 172 15.55 -10.89 9.55
CA GLY A 172 16.37 -12.09 9.64
C GLY A 172 16.00 -13.17 8.62
N ARG A 173 16.54 -14.38 8.80
CA ARG A 173 16.29 -15.50 7.87
C ARG A 173 14.93 -16.14 8.12
N LYS A 174 14.29 -16.63 7.06
CA LYS A 174 13.04 -17.40 7.15
C LYS A 174 13.15 -18.63 8.06
N ALA A 175 14.29 -19.32 8.07
CA ALA A 175 14.56 -20.46 8.96
C ALA A 175 14.64 -20.09 10.46
N GLU A 176 14.79 -18.81 10.78
CA GLU A 176 14.88 -18.28 12.14
C GLU A 176 13.57 -17.63 12.60
N MET A 177 12.59 -17.54 11.70
CA MET A 177 11.35 -16.84 11.90
C MET A 177 10.61 -17.36 13.15
N GLY A 178 10.21 -16.43 14.01
CA GLY A 178 9.59 -16.70 15.32
C GLY A 178 10.58 -16.84 16.48
N LYS A 179 11.88 -16.96 16.21
CA LYS A 179 12.95 -16.96 17.23
C LYS A 179 13.39 -15.53 17.56
N PRO A 180 13.93 -15.26 18.75
CA PRO A 180 14.45 -13.94 19.14
C PRO A 180 15.86 -13.68 18.57
N GLN A 181 16.05 -13.84 17.26
CA GLN A 181 17.34 -13.63 16.58
C GLN A 181 17.13 -13.06 15.17
N GLY A 182 18.15 -12.40 14.61
CA GLY A 182 18.12 -11.85 13.26
C GLY A 182 19.32 -10.94 13.01
N TRP A 183 19.45 -10.43 11.77
CA TRP A 183 20.51 -9.46 11.41
C TRP A 183 20.24 -8.09 12.01
N MET A 184 18.96 -7.73 12.21
CA MET A 184 18.55 -6.48 12.82
C MET A 184 17.41 -6.72 13.80
N CYS A 185 17.34 -5.89 14.85
CA CYS A 185 16.21 -5.91 15.76
C CYS A 185 15.92 -4.53 16.37
N VAL A 186 14.70 -4.37 16.87
CA VAL A 186 14.27 -3.20 17.62
C VAL A 186 13.34 -3.63 18.75
N ARG A 187 13.60 -3.14 19.97
CA ARG A 187 12.77 -3.45 21.14
C ARG A 187 11.59 -2.50 21.18
N ASP A 188 10.42 -2.94 20.71
CA ASP A 188 9.25 -2.08 20.66
C ASP A 188 7.98 -2.96 20.67
N PRO A 189 6.97 -2.70 21.53
CA PRO A 189 5.73 -3.49 21.57
C PRO A 189 4.79 -3.25 20.39
N ALA A 190 5.15 -2.35 19.46
CA ALA A 190 4.33 -1.94 18.32
C ALA A 190 3.61 -3.11 17.64
N PRO A 191 2.30 -2.95 17.33
CA PRO A 191 1.51 -4.01 16.71
C PRO A 191 1.90 -4.32 15.25
N ALA A 192 2.63 -3.42 14.62
CA ALA A 192 3.15 -3.55 13.27
C ALA A 192 4.51 -2.84 13.17
N PRO A 193 5.41 -3.26 12.27
CA PRO A 193 6.78 -2.77 12.26
C PRO A 193 6.89 -1.29 11.87
N GLU A 194 5.97 -0.77 11.05
CA GLU A 194 5.96 0.65 10.67
C GLU A 194 5.54 1.60 11.81
N LEU A 195 5.06 1.04 12.92
CA LEU A 195 4.63 1.81 14.09
C LEU A 195 5.73 1.89 15.16
N VAL A 196 6.85 1.19 14.95
CA VAL A 196 8.03 1.25 15.82
C VAL A 196 8.51 2.69 15.96
N GLN A 197 8.74 3.10 17.21
CA GLN A 197 9.32 4.41 17.55
C GLN A 197 10.75 4.30 18.06
N GLN A 198 11.17 3.11 18.49
CA GLN A 198 12.51 2.87 19.01
C GLN A 198 13.57 2.74 17.91
N ILE A 199 14.85 2.81 18.32
CA ILE A 199 16.00 2.75 17.43
C ILE A 199 16.25 1.30 17.00
N TRP A 200 16.36 1.09 15.68
CA TRP A 200 16.81 -0.18 15.11
C TRP A 200 18.27 -0.42 15.44
N ARG A 201 18.61 -1.69 15.72
CA ARG A 201 19.99 -2.13 15.93
C ARG A 201 20.36 -3.20 14.90
N VAL A 202 21.60 -3.16 14.44
CA VAL A 202 22.15 -4.09 13.43
C VAL A 202 23.32 -4.89 14.01
N GLY A 203 23.34 -6.20 13.74
CA GLY A 203 24.39 -7.09 14.22
C GLY A 203 25.57 -7.21 13.26
N ASP A 204 26.79 -7.20 13.78
CA ASP A 204 28.02 -7.51 13.03
C ASP A 204 28.47 -8.98 13.17
N GLY A 205 27.65 -9.82 13.83
CA GLY A 205 27.95 -11.21 14.18
C GLY A 205 28.47 -11.40 15.61
N HIS A 206 28.90 -10.33 16.29
CA HIS A 206 29.41 -10.35 17.67
C HIS A 206 28.60 -9.44 18.60
N SER A 207 28.21 -8.27 18.11
CA SER A 207 27.54 -7.21 18.87
C SER A 207 26.45 -6.51 18.05
N LEU A 208 25.58 -5.75 18.73
CA LEU A 208 24.53 -4.94 18.13
C LEU A 208 24.92 -3.46 18.16
N HIS A 209 24.77 -2.78 17.02
CA HIS A 209 25.07 -1.36 16.85
C HIS A 209 23.81 -0.57 16.54
N ASP A 210 23.69 0.65 17.08
CA ASP A 210 22.56 1.52 16.80
C ASP A 210 22.56 1.98 15.33
N ALA A 211 21.47 1.73 14.63
CA ALA A 211 21.20 2.18 13.28
C ALA A 211 20.12 3.27 13.32
N ILE A 212 20.46 4.43 13.88
CA ILE A 212 19.53 5.55 14.17
C ILE A 212 18.76 6.05 12.94
N ASN A 213 19.34 5.90 11.76
CA ASN A 213 18.79 6.34 10.49
C ASN A 213 17.92 5.27 9.81
N VAL A 214 17.92 4.03 10.32
CA VAL A 214 17.06 2.97 9.80
C VAL A 214 15.67 3.12 10.39
N LYS A 215 14.68 3.13 9.50
CA LYS A 215 13.25 3.21 9.82
C LYS A 215 12.48 2.14 9.08
N CYS A 216 11.37 1.74 9.68
CA CYS A 216 10.34 0.96 9.00
C CYS A 216 9.15 1.88 8.78
N ALA A 217 8.72 2.04 7.53
CA ALA A 217 7.62 2.92 7.16
C ALA A 217 6.56 2.15 6.38
N ALA A 218 5.30 2.51 6.56
CA ALA A 218 4.24 2.02 5.68
C ALA A 218 4.48 2.51 4.26
N ILE A 219 4.20 1.64 3.31
CA ILE A 219 4.16 2.00 1.90
C ILE A 219 2.76 1.75 1.36
N GLY A 220 2.20 2.79 0.74
CA GLY A 220 0.91 2.77 0.08
C GLY A 220 1.01 2.87 -1.43
N ALA A 221 -0.03 3.42 -2.03
CA ALA A 221 -0.05 3.72 -3.45
C ALA A 221 1.12 4.65 -3.83
N ARG A 222 1.79 4.36 -4.94
CA ARG A 222 2.90 5.20 -5.44
C ARG A 222 2.41 6.55 -5.94
N CYS A 223 1.20 6.57 -6.47
CA CYS A 223 0.49 7.76 -6.89
C CYS A 223 -0.78 7.88 -6.04
N ILE A 224 -1.05 9.08 -5.54
CA ILE A 224 -2.30 9.42 -4.87
C ILE A 224 -2.94 10.60 -5.58
N GLU A 225 -4.25 10.71 -5.48
CA GLU A 225 -4.98 11.88 -5.95
C GLU A 225 -5.74 12.52 -4.79
N VAL A 226 -5.40 13.78 -4.47
CA VAL A 226 -6.21 14.60 -3.58
C VAL A 226 -7.29 15.26 -4.43
N LEU A 227 -8.55 14.97 -4.16
CA LEU A 227 -9.67 15.47 -4.94
C LEU A 227 -10.88 15.76 -4.07
N GLY A 228 -11.87 16.44 -4.66
CA GLY A 228 -13.12 16.78 -4.00
C GLY A 228 -13.55 18.23 -4.25
N ILE A 229 -14.53 18.66 -3.47
CA ILE A 229 -15.04 20.03 -3.49
C ILE A 229 -14.53 20.75 -2.24
N THR A 230 -13.92 21.91 -2.43
CA THR A 230 -13.58 22.83 -1.35
C THR A 230 -14.60 23.94 -1.22
N PRO A 231 -14.85 24.46 -0.01
CA PRO A 231 -15.61 25.69 0.19
C PRO A 231 -15.13 26.81 -0.73
N ASN A 232 -16.03 27.35 -1.56
CA ASN A 232 -15.76 28.43 -2.50
C ASN A 232 -14.57 28.18 -3.46
N GLY A 233 -14.18 26.93 -3.69
CA GLY A 233 -13.02 26.60 -4.54
C GLY A 233 -11.65 26.94 -3.93
N LEU A 234 -11.59 27.24 -2.62
CA LEU A 234 -10.33 27.54 -1.93
C LEU A 234 -9.29 26.44 -2.15
N HIS A 235 -8.07 26.84 -2.54
CA HIS A 235 -6.91 25.98 -2.72
C HIS A 235 -7.11 24.77 -3.65
N LYS A 236 -8.11 24.80 -4.55
CA LYS A 236 -8.37 23.73 -5.51
C LYS A 236 -7.17 23.49 -6.45
N ASP A 237 -6.37 24.51 -6.74
CA ASP A 237 -5.15 24.41 -7.54
C ASP A 237 -4.04 23.57 -6.88
N LYS A 238 -4.12 23.38 -5.56
CA LYS A 238 -3.20 22.55 -4.77
C LYS A 238 -3.56 21.07 -4.80
N MET A 239 -4.77 20.73 -5.28
CA MET A 239 -5.24 19.36 -5.45
C MET A 239 -4.78 18.73 -6.76
N GLY A 240 -4.98 17.42 -6.90
CA GLY A 240 -4.58 16.63 -8.06
C GLY A 240 -3.70 15.46 -7.68
N GLU A 241 -2.86 15.04 -8.61
CA GLU A 241 -2.00 13.86 -8.47
C GLU A 241 -0.69 14.19 -7.76
N PHE A 242 -0.29 13.30 -6.86
CA PHE A 242 0.97 13.35 -6.15
C PHE A 242 1.68 12.00 -6.24
N GLN A 243 3.00 12.04 -6.41
CA GLN A 243 3.89 10.88 -6.44
C GLN A 243 4.63 10.73 -5.11
N MET A 244 4.73 9.51 -4.61
CA MET A 244 5.47 9.20 -3.39
C MET A 244 6.96 9.46 -3.58
N LEU A 245 7.56 10.19 -2.65
CA LEU A 245 9.01 10.36 -2.59
C LEU A 245 9.66 9.13 -1.94
N ALA A 246 10.46 8.43 -2.72
CA ALA A 246 11.04 7.15 -2.34
C ALA A 246 11.93 7.23 -1.10
N ALA A 247 11.58 6.43 -0.08
CA ALA A 247 12.31 6.35 1.19
C ALA A 247 12.57 7.73 1.84
N GLN A 248 11.68 8.69 1.57
CA GLN A 248 11.56 9.93 2.31
C GLN A 248 10.30 9.85 3.16
N GLU A 249 10.48 10.02 4.45
CA GLU A 249 9.39 10.04 5.41
C GLU A 249 9.45 11.28 6.29
N VAL A 250 8.31 11.61 6.85
CA VAL A 250 8.18 12.58 7.93
C VAL A 250 7.39 11.89 9.03
N ASN A 251 7.99 11.78 10.22
CA ASN A 251 7.38 11.14 11.39
C ASN A 251 6.87 9.70 11.11
N GLY A 252 7.67 8.87 10.44
CA GLY A 252 7.30 7.48 10.13
C GLY A 252 6.28 7.30 9.00
N LYS A 253 5.92 8.37 8.26
CA LYS A 253 4.90 8.34 7.21
C LYS A 253 5.43 8.83 5.87
N PRO A 254 4.94 8.28 4.75
CA PRO A 254 5.40 8.66 3.41
C PRO A 254 5.06 10.11 3.08
N VAL A 255 5.94 10.72 2.27
CA VAL A 255 5.76 12.05 1.69
C VAL A 255 5.42 11.92 0.22
N TYR A 256 4.52 12.77 -0.27
CA TYR A 256 4.17 12.83 -1.68
C TYR A 256 4.37 14.23 -2.25
N GLU A 257 4.80 14.30 -3.50
CA GLU A 257 5.05 15.52 -4.26
C GLU A 257 4.05 15.63 -5.40
N LYS A 258 3.49 16.82 -5.62
CA LYS A 258 2.54 17.04 -6.72
C LYS A 258 3.23 16.99 -8.08
N GLU A 259 2.51 16.50 -9.08
CA GLU A 259 2.94 16.54 -10.48
C GLU A 259 1.99 17.44 -11.30
N PRO A 260 2.49 18.35 -12.16
CA PRO A 260 3.91 18.65 -12.49
C PRO A 260 4.57 19.69 -11.57
N SER A 261 3.88 20.19 -10.54
CA SER A 261 4.40 21.24 -9.66
C SER A 261 5.08 20.64 -8.43
N THR A 262 6.37 20.87 -8.26
CA THR A 262 7.16 20.33 -7.14
C THR A 262 6.92 21.01 -5.79
N MET A 263 6.05 22.02 -5.74
CA MET A 263 5.83 22.84 -4.54
C MET A 263 4.79 22.22 -3.60
N PRO A 264 3.58 21.82 -4.04
CA PRO A 264 2.63 21.19 -3.13
C PRO A 264 3.08 19.78 -2.76
N MET A 265 3.02 19.50 -1.47
CA MET A 265 3.39 18.22 -0.88
C MET A 265 2.25 17.68 -0.02
N VAL A 266 2.20 16.36 0.14
CA VAL A 266 1.40 15.68 1.17
C VAL A 266 2.33 15.05 2.19
N TRP A 267 2.13 15.33 3.47
CA TRP A 267 2.90 14.74 4.56
C TRP A 267 2.07 14.66 5.83
N ALA A 268 2.60 13.97 6.84
CA ALA A 268 2.00 13.92 8.16
C ALA A 268 2.86 14.58 9.23
N SER A 269 2.22 15.29 10.16
CA SER A 269 2.88 15.86 11.33
C SER A 269 1.92 15.94 12.52
N ASN A 270 2.37 15.51 13.69
CA ASN A 270 1.64 15.61 14.97
C ASN A 270 0.18 15.10 14.94
N GLY A 271 -0.06 13.94 14.30
CA GLY A 271 -1.41 13.35 14.21
C GLY A 271 -2.32 13.96 13.14
N TYR A 272 -1.78 14.82 12.28
CA TYR A 272 -2.46 15.38 11.12
C TYR A 272 -1.77 14.95 9.82
N TRP A 273 -2.54 14.90 8.75
CA TRP A 273 -2.05 14.94 7.38
C TRP A 273 -2.27 16.34 6.81
N TYR A 274 -1.35 16.80 5.97
CA TYR A 274 -1.34 18.14 5.39
C TYR A 274 -1.21 18.09 3.87
N VAL A 275 -1.79 19.08 3.20
CA VAL A 275 -1.36 19.52 1.86
C VAL A 275 -0.78 20.92 2.03
N GLY A 276 0.51 21.11 1.73
CA GLY A 276 1.21 22.37 1.97
C GLY A 276 2.48 22.51 1.15
N LYS A 277 3.34 23.48 1.49
CA LYS A 277 4.55 23.74 0.70
C LYS A 277 5.70 22.80 1.05
N ARG A 278 6.60 22.60 0.07
CA ARG A 278 7.85 21.85 0.23
C ARG A 278 8.77 22.37 1.34
N ASP A 279 8.89 23.68 1.53
CA ASP A 279 9.71 24.30 2.59
C ASP A 279 9.03 24.28 3.98
N GLU A 280 7.76 23.86 4.02
CA GLU A 280 6.98 23.61 5.22
C GLU A 280 6.93 22.12 5.60
N LEU A 281 7.63 21.26 4.85
CA LEU A 281 7.65 19.81 5.07
C LEU A 281 8.03 19.47 6.52
N GLY A 282 7.21 18.68 7.19
CA GLY A 282 7.38 18.32 8.61
C GLY A 282 6.77 19.29 9.61
N LYS A 283 6.43 20.51 9.21
CA LYS A 283 5.76 21.50 10.06
C LYS A 283 4.25 21.22 10.14
N GLN A 284 3.60 21.86 11.11
CA GLN A 284 2.14 21.85 11.29
C GLN A 284 1.53 23.05 10.53
N ALA A 285 1.78 23.11 9.22
CA ALA A 285 1.37 24.21 8.36
C ALA A 285 0.98 23.68 6.98
N GLY A 286 -0.01 24.29 6.34
CA GLY A 286 -0.44 23.92 5.00
C GLY A 286 -1.71 24.64 4.59
N TRP A 287 -2.12 24.40 3.34
CA TRP A 287 -3.40 24.88 2.82
C TRP A 287 -4.56 23.99 3.23
N MET A 288 -4.28 22.71 3.49
CA MET A 288 -5.27 21.71 3.88
C MET A 288 -4.72 20.86 5.02
N GLN A 289 -5.59 20.46 5.94
CA GLN A 289 -5.22 19.54 7.01
C GLN A 289 -6.35 18.59 7.38
N VAL A 290 -6.02 17.44 7.95
CA VAL A 290 -6.98 16.51 8.53
C VAL A 290 -6.37 15.81 9.73
N ARG A 291 -7.10 15.74 10.84
CA ARG A 291 -6.67 14.99 12.02
C ARG A 291 -6.97 13.51 11.81
N ASP A 292 -5.94 12.72 11.47
CA ASP A 292 -6.08 11.29 11.23
C ASP A 292 -4.73 10.57 11.45
N SER A 293 -4.73 9.47 12.20
CA SER A 293 -3.53 8.68 12.52
C SER A 293 -3.12 7.67 11.44
N ALA A 294 -3.85 7.59 10.32
CA ALA A 294 -3.58 6.65 9.23
C ALA A 294 -2.10 6.65 8.84
N SER A 295 -1.50 5.47 8.66
CA SER A 295 -0.11 5.34 8.20
C SER A 295 0.08 5.74 6.74
N LEU A 296 -1.00 5.75 5.96
CA LEU A 296 -1.03 6.08 4.54
C LEU A 296 -2.17 7.06 4.26
N PRO A 297 -2.00 8.04 3.36
CA PRO A 297 -2.99 9.09 3.16
C PRO A 297 -4.28 8.58 2.49
N GLU A 298 -4.20 7.60 1.61
CA GLU A 298 -5.39 6.96 1.02
C GLU A 298 -6.27 6.24 2.07
N ASN A 299 -5.73 5.96 3.26
CA ASN A 299 -6.47 5.35 4.36
C ASN A 299 -7.16 6.39 5.26
N ILE A 300 -7.00 7.69 5.01
CA ILE A 300 -7.63 8.76 5.79
C ILE A 300 -9.14 8.64 5.70
N THR A 301 -9.80 8.80 6.84
CA THR A 301 -11.27 8.82 6.96
C THR A 301 -11.78 10.07 7.70
N GLY A 302 -10.87 10.85 8.29
CA GLY A 302 -11.21 12.11 8.93
C GLY A 302 -11.69 13.17 7.92
N THR A 303 -12.44 14.14 8.43
CA THR A 303 -12.91 15.28 7.64
C THR A 303 -11.77 16.28 7.42
N TRP A 304 -11.46 16.54 6.16
CA TRP A 304 -10.48 17.55 5.77
C TRP A 304 -10.96 18.97 6.10
N GLN A 305 -10.00 19.84 6.36
CA GLN A 305 -10.17 21.26 6.55
C GLN A 305 -9.30 22.00 5.53
N VAL A 306 -9.78 23.14 5.05
CA VAL A 306 -9.05 24.06 4.17
C VAL A 306 -8.86 25.40 4.86
N TRP A 307 -7.67 25.99 4.74
CA TRP A 307 -7.38 27.30 5.32
C TRP A 307 -8.06 28.39 4.49
N ASN A 308 -8.86 29.24 5.14
CA ASN A 308 -9.39 30.45 4.52
C ASN A 308 -8.54 31.63 4.97
N GLN A 309 -7.74 32.16 4.06
CA GLN A 309 -6.86 33.30 4.35
C GLN A 309 -7.64 34.60 4.60
N ALA A 310 -8.80 34.80 3.98
CA ALA A 310 -9.61 36.00 4.16
C ALA A 310 -10.21 36.07 5.58
N ASP A 311 -10.65 34.93 6.10
CA ASP A 311 -11.29 34.82 7.42
C ASP A 311 -10.31 34.43 8.54
N GLY A 312 -9.07 34.07 8.20
CA GLY A 312 -8.06 33.59 9.16
C GLY A 312 -8.47 32.33 9.92
N LYS A 313 -9.21 31.41 9.29
CA LYS A 313 -9.73 30.20 9.96
C LYS A 313 -9.73 28.97 9.06
N TRP A 314 -9.72 27.80 9.70
CA TRP A 314 -9.94 26.51 9.03
C TRP A 314 -11.44 26.29 8.77
N MET A 315 -11.78 25.91 7.55
CA MET A 315 -13.14 25.57 7.12
C MET A 315 -13.25 24.08 6.81
N ALA A 316 -14.33 23.42 7.25
CA ALA A 316 -14.58 22.02 6.90
C ALA A 316 -14.74 21.85 5.37
N ALA A 317 -14.11 20.81 4.83
CA ALA A 317 -14.13 20.46 3.41
C ALA A 317 -14.48 18.96 3.29
N GLU A 318 -15.73 18.61 3.60
CA GLU A 318 -16.22 17.22 3.70
C GLU A 318 -16.11 16.43 2.38
N GLY A 319 -16.11 17.13 1.24
CA GLY A 319 -15.96 16.50 -0.06
C GLY A 319 -14.52 16.10 -0.40
N VAL A 320 -13.53 16.55 0.37
CA VAL A 320 -12.10 16.32 0.09
C VAL A 320 -11.68 14.96 0.61
N LYS A 321 -10.95 14.22 -0.21
CA LYS A 321 -10.40 12.90 0.11
C LYS A 321 -9.11 12.64 -0.64
N VAL A 322 -8.41 11.59 -0.23
CA VAL A 322 -7.23 11.07 -0.92
C VAL A 322 -7.55 9.70 -1.47
N LEU A 323 -7.35 9.51 -2.76
CA LEU A 323 -7.47 8.21 -3.41
C LEU A 323 -6.09 7.62 -3.66
N ALA A 324 -5.96 6.33 -3.39
CA ALA A 324 -4.93 5.53 -4.05
C ALA A 324 -5.27 5.49 -5.53
N VAL A 325 -4.35 5.92 -6.38
CA VAL A 325 -4.55 5.86 -7.82
C VAL A 325 -3.43 5.02 -8.41
N GLY A 326 -3.81 3.96 -9.14
CA GLY A 326 -2.85 3.03 -9.74
C GLY A 326 -2.13 3.66 -10.92
N ASN A 327 -1.52 2.85 -11.76
CA ASN A 327 -0.89 3.36 -12.98
C ASN A 327 -1.90 4.11 -13.86
N ALA A 328 -1.39 5.11 -14.59
CA ALA A 328 -2.20 5.86 -15.55
C ALA A 328 -2.72 4.94 -16.68
N GLN A 329 -2.02 3.84 -16.94
CA GLN A 329 -2.43 2.80 -17.87
C GLN A 329 -2.19 1.42 -17.26
N VAL A 330 -3.17 0.53 -17.44
CA VAL A 330 -3.08 -0.89 -17.08
C VAL A 330 -3.58 -1.75 -18.25
N ASN A 331 -3.12 -3.00 -18.31
CA ASN A 331 -3.59 -3.96 -19.30
C ASN A 331 -4.31 -5.10 -18.57
N VAL A 332 -5.54 -5.42 -18.99
CA VAL A 332 -6.22 -6.64 -18.56
C VAL A 332 -6.24 -7.60 -19.74
N SER A 333 -5.52 -8.72 -19.65
CA SER A 333 -5.42 -9.68 -20.75
C SER A 333 -5.17 -11.09 -20.23
N GLY A 334 -5.36 -12.07 -21.11
CA GLY A 334 -5.12 -13.49 -20.85
C GLY A 334 -6.08 -14.37 -21.64
N VAL A 335 -5.92 -15.68 -21.45
CA VAL A 335 -6.75 -16.69 -22.14
C VAL A 335 -8.10 -16.80 -21.43
N THR A 336 -9.18 -16.69 -22.20
CA THR A 336 -10.55 -16.90 -21.70
C THR A 336 -10.86 -18.38 -21.53
N PRO A 337 -11.70 -18.77 -20.56
CA PRO A 337 -12.04 -20.17 -20.36
C PRO A 337 -12.76 -20.74 -21.57
N ALA A 338 -12.52 -22.03 -21.87
CA ALA A 338 -13.21 -22.71 -22.97
C ALA A 338 -14.75 -22.72 -22.80
N ALA A 339 -15.22 -22.72 -21.55
CA ALA A 339 -16.64 -22.67 -21.20
C ALA A 339 -17.31 -21.34 -21.55
N CYS A 340 -16.55 -20.23 -21.64
CA CYS A 340 -17.10 -18.92 -21.95
C CYS A 340 -16.02 -18.01 -22.57
N ASN A 341 -16.15 -17.77 -23.88
CA ASN A 341 -15.32 -16.82 -24.63
C ASN A 341 -16.05 -15.50 -24.92
N MET A 342 -17.21 -15.27 -24.28
CA MET A 342 -17.93 -14.01 -24.39
C MET A 342 -17.07 -12.87 -23.84
N HIS A 343 -17.24 -11.67 -24.39
CA HIS A 343 -16.63 -10.45 -23.85
C HIS A 343 -15.09 -10.44 -23.81
N THR A 344 -14.41 -11.37 -24.47
CA THR A 344 -12.95 -11.33 -24.71
C THR A 344 -12.56 -10.01 -25.39
N ASP A 345 -13.41 -9.53 -26.29
CA ASP A 345 -13.25 -8.26 -26.99
C ASP A 345 -13.35 -7.03 -26.06
N LYS A 346 -13.62 -7.20 -24.76
CA LYS A 346 -13.70 -6.14 -23.75
C LYS A 346 -12.42 -6.01 -22.90
N LEU A 347 -11.52 -6.98 -23.00
CA LEU A 347 -10.19 -6.95 -22.39
C LEU A 347 -9.23 -6.04 -23.19
N GLY A 348 -8.09 -5.66 -22.61
CA GLY A 348 -7.04 -4.87 -23.26
C GLY A 348 -6.53 -3.71 -22.41
N ASP A 349 -6.14 -2.63 -23.08
CA ASP A 349 -5.55 -1.45 -22.44
C ASP A 349 -6.60 -0.50 -21.86
N PHE A 350 -6.47 -0.21 -20.57
CA PHE A 350 -7.28 0.74 -19.84
C PHE A 350 -6.45 1.94 -19.39
N VAL A 351 -7.00 3.13 -19.57
CA VAL A 351 -6.40 4.41 -19.15
C VAL A 351 -7.24 4.99 -18.01
N ARG A 352 -6.57 5.43 -16.95
CA ARG A 352 -7.19 6.07 -15.79
C ARG A 352 -7.84 7.39 -16.20
N LEU A 353 -9.07 7.62 -15.77
CA LEU A 353 -9.77 8.89 -15.94
C LEU A 353 -9.44 9.80 -14.76
N LYS A 354 -8.49 10.73 -14.93
CA LYS A 354 -8.03 11.65 -13.87
C LYS A 354 -9.21 12.43 -13.25
N GLY A 355 -9.23 12.57 -11.94
CA GLY A 355 -10.30 13.26 -11.20
C GLY A 355 -11.64 12.53 -11.19
N GLN A 356 -11.74 11.33 -11.77
CA GLN A 356 -12.95 10.52 -11.78
C GLN A 356 -12.78 9.26 -10.95
N GLU A 357 -13.75 9.02 -10.08
CA GLU A 357 -13.75 7.90 -9.15
C GLU A 357 -15.15 7.31 -9.04
N VAL A 358 -15.22 6.05 -8.66
CA VAL A 358 -16.44 5.41 -8.18
C VAL A 358 -16.14 4.63 -6.91
N ASN A 359 -17.03 4.74 -5.91
CA ASN A 359 -16.91 4.04 -4.62
C ASN A 359 -15.57 4.27 -3.89
N GLY A 360 -14.93 5.43 -4.07
CA GLY A 360 -13.65 5.76 -3.46
C GLY A 360 -12.45 5.10 -4.16
N THR A 361 -12.58 4.74 -5.43
CA THR A 361 -11.52 4.12 -6.25
C THR A 361 -11.45 4.75 -7.64
N ALA A 362 -10.26 4.79 -8.24
CA ALA A 362 -10.06 5.38 -9.55
C ALA A 362 -10.86 4.65 -10.65
N LEU A 363 -11.48 5.42 -11.55
CA LEU A 363 -12.20 4.89 -12.71
C LEU A 363 -11.28 4.82 -13.92
N TYR A 364 -11.35 3.72 -14.66
CA TYR A 364 -10.55 3.50 -15.87
C TYR A 364 -11.46 3.32 -17.09
N ARG A 365 -10.98 3.74 -18.26
CA ARG A 365 -11.64 3.56 -19.56
C ARG A 365 -10.72 2.83 -20.52
N ARG A 366 -11.24 1.86 -21.25
CA ARG A 366 -10.50 1.18 -22.32
C ARG A 366 -10.15 2.15 -23.45
N LYS A 367 -8.92 2.14 -23.97
CA LYS A 367 -8.42 3.16 -24.92
C LYS A 367 -9.37 3.42 -26.10
N ASP A 368 -9.91 2.37 -26.68
CA ASP A 368 -10.64 2.44 -27.96
C ASP A 368 -12.15 2.22 -27.82
N SER A 369 -12.72 2.33 -26.62
CA SER A 369 -14.16 2.10 -26.40
C SER A 369 -14.70 2.74 -25.13
N ASP A 370 -16.02 2.71 -24.93
CA ASP A 370 -16.66 3.19 -23.70
C ASP A 370 -16.70 2.13 -22.56
N VAL A 371 -15.92 1.06 -22.69
CA VAL A 371 -15.76 0.04 -21.64
C VAL A 371 -15.04 0.65 -20.43
N ARG A 372 -15.54 0.37 -19.23
CA ARG A 372 -14.97 0.82 -17.96
C ARG A 372 -14.36 -0.33 -17.17
N LEU A 373 -13.37 0.00 -16.35
CA LEU A 373 -12.82 -0.83 -15.30
C LEU A 373 -12.97 -0.07 -13.97
N TRP A 374 -13.60 -0.69 -12.97
CA TRP A 374 -13.91 -0.04 -11.69
C TRP A 374 -13.99 -1.03 -10.52
N GLN A 375 -13.96 -0.52 -9.30
CA GLN A 375 -14.19 -1.31 -8.10
C GLN A 375 -15.61 -1.09 -7.55
N ALA A 376 -16.26 -2.17 -7.12
CA ALA A 376 -17.48 -2.12 -6.30
C ALA A 376 -17.50 -3.26 -5.29
N SER A 377 -17.70 -2.92 -4.02
CA SER A 377 -17.88 -3.87 -2.90
C SER A 377 -16.82 -4.97 -2.85
N GLY A 378 -15.54 -4.59 -2.93
CA GLY A 378 -14.40 -5.51 -2.84
C GLY A 378 -14.15 -6.34 -4.09
N ASN A 379 -14.74 -5.97 -5.23
CA ASN A 379 -14.50 -6.62 -6.50
C ASN A 379 -14.15 -5.58 -7.57
N TRP A 380 -13.24 -5.94 -8.47
CA TRP A 380 -13.00 -5.21 -9.71
C TRP A 380 -13.93 -5.73 -10.80
N TYR A 381 -14.45 -4.84 -11.64
CA TYR A 381 -15.37 -5.16 -12.74
C TYR A 381 -14.90 -4.54 -14.05
N ILE A 382 -15.17 -5.23 -15.16
CA ILE A 382 -15.12 -4.64 -16.51
C ILE A 382 -16.51 -4.69 -17.12
N GLY A 383 -16.98 -3.57 -17.67
CA GLY A 383 -18.37 -3.45 -18.12
C GLY A 383 -18.69 -2.14 -18.82
N PRO A 384 -19.97 -1.92 -19.17
CA PRO A 384 -20.41 -0.69 -19.82
C PRO A 384 -20.40 0.48 -18.82
N ALA A 385 -20.17 1.71 -19.30
CA ALA A 385 -20.10 2.90 -18.46
C ALA A 385 -21.37 3.14 -17.62
N SER A 386 -22.55 2.76 -18.12
CA SER A 386 -23.84 2.87 -17.40
C SER A 386 -23.95 2.01 -16.13
N LYS A 387 -23.02 1.07 -15.94
CA LYS A 387 -22.91 0.20 -14.76
C LYS A 387 -21.73 0.54 -13.85
N ALA A 388 -20.91 1.54 -14.19
CA ALA A 388 -19.78 1.96 -13.37
C ALA A 388 -20.22 2.23 -11.91
N GLY A 389 -19.47 1.70 -10.95
CA GLY A 389 -19.77 1.77 -9.52
C GLY A 389 -20.78 0.73 -9.01
N LYS A 390 -21.42 -0.05 -9.88
CA LYS A 390 -22.34 -1.13 -9.49
C LYS A 390 -21.63 -2.47 -9.43
N MET A 391 -22.18 -3.42 -8.68
CA MET A 391 -21.73 -4.81 -8.62
C MET A 391 -22.16 -5.61 -9.86
N ALA A 392 -21.94 -5.08 -11.06
CA ALA A 392 -22.43 -5.66 -12.31
C ALA A 392 -21.51 -5.34 -13.48
N GLY A 393 -21.01 -6.36 -14.18
CA GLY A 393 -20.15 -6.20 -15.34
C GLY A 393 -20.14 -7.48 -16.19
N TRP A 394 -19.34 -7.47 -17.25
CA TRP A 394 -19.04 -8.66 -18.06
C TRP A 394 -17.92 -9.49 -17.44
N TRP A 395 -16.96 -8.82 -16.80
CA TRP A 395 -15.90 -9.46 -16.04
C TRP A 395 -15.94 -9.01 -14.60
N ARG A 396 -15.51 -9.87 -13.69
CA ARG A 396 -15.21 -9.49 -12.31
C ARG A 396 -13.96 -10.16 -11.77
N CYS A 397 -13.35 -9.58 -10.76
CA CYS A 397 -12.34 -10.22 -9.94
C CYS A 397 -12.65 -9.94 -8.47
N ARG A 398 -12.73 -10.99 -7.66
CA ARG A 398 -13.06 -10.89 -6.23
C ARG A 398 -11.81 -10.57 -5.42
N ASP A 399 -11.42 -9.31 -5.45
CA ASP A 399 -10.20 -8.79 -4.84
C ASP A 399 -10.40 -7.32 -4.43
N GLY A 400 -10.18 -7.02 -3.15
CA GLY A 400 -10.33 -5.68 -2.58
C GLY A 400 -9.10 -4.79 -2.74
N ALA A 401 -8.14 -5.15 -3.60
CA ALA A 401 -7.04 -4.29 -4.00
C ALA A 401 -7.56 -2.88 -4.37
N ARG A 402 -6.87 -1.84 -3.89
CA ARG A 402 -7.29 -0.43 -4.09
C ARG A 402 -7.01 0.10 -5.48
N ILE A 403 -6.11 -0.56 -6.19
CA ILE A 403 -5.68 -0.25 -7.56
C ILE A 403 -5.68 -1.55 -8.38
N PRO A 404 -6.02 -1.50 -9.67
CA PRO A 404 -6.34 -2.72 -10.43
C PRO A 404 -5.13 -3.62 -10.68
N GLU A 405 -3.94 -3.08 -10.86
CA GLU A 405 -2.70 -3.85 -11.04
C GLU A 405 -2.24 -4.64 -9.81
N GLN A 406 -2.79 -4.32 -8.63
CA GLN A 406 -2.53 -5.07 -7.39
C GLN A 406 -3.44 -6.27 -7.22
N VAL A 407 -4.46 -6.43 -8.08
CA VAL A 407 -5.36 -7.58 -8.05
C VAL A 407 -4.57 -8.87 -8.29
N LYS A 408 -4.70 -9.82 -7.36
CA LYS A 408 -4.15 -11.18 -7.46
C LYS A 408 -5.24 -12.25 -7.54
N GLY A 409 -6.49 -11.88 -7.29
CA GLY A 409 -7.65 -12.76 -7.44
C GLY A 409 -7.81 -13.33 -8.85
N CYS A 410 -8.58 -14.42 -8.95
CA CYS A 410 -8.96 -15.00 -10.23
C CYS A 410 -10.02 -14.11 -10.89
N TRP A 411 -9.80 -13.74 -12.15
CA TRP A 411 -10.81 -13.08 -12.97
C TRP A 411 -11.87 -14.10 -13.40
N GLU A 412 -13.10 -13.63 -13.53
CA GLU A 412 -14.26 -14.41 -13.94
C GLU A 412 -15.02 -13.67 -15.03
N VAL A 413 -15.54 -14.40 -16.02
CA VAL A 413 -16.37 -13.86 -17.10
C VAL A 413 -17.81 -14.34 -16.94
N GLY A 414 -18.76 -13.43 -17.11
CA GLY A 414 -20.19 -13.73 -17.02
C GLY A 414 -20.77 -14.04 -18.39
N ASP A 415 -21.56 -15.11 -18.49
CA ASP A 415 -22.35 -15.45 -19.68
C ASP A 415 -23.82 -14.97 -19.60
N GLY A 416 -24.16 -14.26 -18.51
CA GLY A 416 -25.51 -13.81 -18.18
C GLY A 416 -26.29 -14.73 -17.24
N LYS A 417 -25.80 -15.95 -16.97
CA LYS A 417 -26.36 -16.91 -16.02
C LYS A 417 -25.41 -17.16 -14.85
N GLU A 418 -24.13 -17.38 -15.13
CA GLU A 418 -23.12 -17.71 -14.14
C GLU A 418 -21.76 -17.04 -14.45
N TRP A 419 -20.80 -17.25 -13.55
CA TRP A 419 -19.44 -16.72 -13.65
C TRP A 419 -18.46 -17.86 -13.88
N HIS A 420 -17.70 -17.76 -14.97
CA HIS A 420 -16.70 -18.74 -15.38
C HIS A 420 -15.30 -18.27 -15.01
N ARG A 421 -14.53 -19.11 -14.31
CA ARG A 421 -13.17 -18.76 -13.88
C ARG A 421 -12.23 -18.67 -15.08
N ALA A 422 -11.52 -17.55 -15.18
CA ALA A 422 -10.51 -17.27 -16.21
C ALA A 422 -9.13 -17.22 -15.55
N GLU A 423 -8.55 -18.40 -15.32
CA GLU A 423 -7.32 -18.55 -14.52
C GLU A 423 -6.10 -17.88 -15.11
N HIS A 424 -6.10 -17.53 -16.39
CA HIS A 424 -4.97 -16.90 -17.07
C HIS A 424 -5.18 -15.40 -17.33
N VAL A 425 -6.35 -14.84 -17.00
CA VAL A 425 -6.59 -13.40 -17.14
C VAL A 425 -6.00 -12.67 -15.94
N ARG A 426 -5.23 -11.61 -16.21
CA ARG A 426 -4.55 -10.79 -15.20
C ARG A 426 -4.72 -9.31 -15.55
N CYS A 427 -4.75 -8.48 -14.51
CA CYS A 427 -4.54 -7.05 -14.65
C CYS A 427 -3.08 -6.77 -14.31
N THR A 428 -2.31 -6.29 -15.29
CA THR A 428 -0.90 -5.95 -15.10
C THR A 428 -0.70 -4.47 -15.32
N GLU A 429 0.39 -3.97 -14.75
CA GLU A 429 0.92 -2.67 -15.09
C GLU A 429 1.22 -2.62 -16.59
N PHE A 430 0.99 -1.46 -17.22
CA PHE A 430 1.50 -1.23 -18.55
C PHE A 430 3.00 -0.95 -18.44
N VAL A 431 3.81 -1.78 -19.11
CA VAL A 431 5.26 -1.65 -19.16
C VAL A 431 5.65 -1.12 -20.53
N MET A 432 6.44 -0.05 -20.58
CA MET A 432 6.98 0.43 -21.86
C MET A 432 7.95 -0.62 -22.44
N PRO A 433 7.76 -1.11 -23.68
CA PRO A 433 8.71 -2.03 -24.31
C PRO A 433 10.06 -1.37 -24.64
N ARG A 434 10.04 -0.04 -24.78
CA ARG A 434 11.18 0.80 -25.12
C ARG A 434 11.14 2.04 -24.23
N LEU A 435 12.22 2.26 -23.50
CA LEU A 435 12.45 3.49 -22.75
C LEU A 435 13.65 4.24 -23.33
N MET A 436 13.66 5.56 -23.19
CA MET A 436 14.78 6.40 -23.57
C MET A 436 15.25 7.22 -22.38
N LEU A 437 16.46 6.94 -21.91
CA LEU A 437 17.16 7.82 -20.98
C LEU A 437 17.81 8.94 -21.78
N LYS A 438 17.44 10.18 -21.49
CA LYS A 438 17.96 11.37 -22.19
C LYS A 438 18.26 12.50 -21.23
N GLY A 439 19.06 13.47 -21.67
CA GLY A 439 19.48 14.62 -20.86
C GLY A 439 20.98 14.82 -20.93
N GLY A 440 21.47 15.83 -20.20
CA GLY A 440 22.91 16.03 -19.98
C GLY A 440 23.34 15.43 -18.65
N THR A 441 24.51 14.80 -18.63
CA THR A 441 25.19 14.44 -17.39
C THR A 441 26.24 15.51 -17.02
N PRO A 442 26.53 15.70 -15.72
CA PRO A 442 27.60 16.60 -15.30
C PRO A 442 28.94 16.20 -15.94
N ASP A 443 29.62 17.16 -16.57
CA ASP A 443 30.91 17.01 -17.25
C ASP A 443 30.91 15.89 -18.32
N ASP A 444 29.78 15.65 -19.00
CA ASP A 444 29.55 14.55 -19.98
C ASP A 444 29.88 13.15 -19.44
N ARG A 445 29.96 13.01 -18.11
CA ARG A 445 30.33 11.76 -17.46
C ARG A 445 29.26 10.71 -17.69
N HIS A 446 29.66 9.55 -18.20
CA HIS A 446 28.72 8.45 -18.49
C HIS A 446 27.58 8.85 -19.45
N GLN A 447 27.75 9.93 -20.22
CA GLN A 447 26.78 10.38 -21.23
C GLN A 447 26.50 9.27 -22.27
N ASP A 448 27.51 8.46 -22.59
CA ASP A 448 27.41 7.32 -23.49
C ASP A 448 26.53 6.18 -22.95
N LYS A 449 26.17 6.20 -21.66
CA LYS A 449 25.26 5.23 -21.03
C LYS A 449 23.80 5.64 -21.15
N LEU A 450 23.50 6.85 -21.60
CA LEU A 450 22.14 7.25 -21.94
C LEU A 450 21.72 6.65 -23.30
N GLY A 451 20.46 6.82 -23.69
CA GLY A 451 19.94 6.36 -24.97
C GLY A 451 18.75 5.42 -24.84
N THR A 452 18.52 4.62 -25.88
CA THR A 452 17.39 3.70 -25.94
C THR A 452 17.71 2.39 -25.21
N TYR A 453 16.77 1.94 -24.39
CA TYR A 453 16.79 0.69 -23.67
C TYR A 453 15.53 -0.11 -24.01
N LEU A 454 15.68 -1.42 -24.21
CA LEU A 454 14.61 -2.33 -24.56
C LEU A 454 14.30 -3.25 -23.38
N LEU A 455 13.01 -3.50 -23.18
CA LEU A 455 12.53 -4.40 -22.14
C LEU A 455 13.12 -5.80 -22.32
N CYS A 456 13.66 -6.38 -21.26
CA CYS A 456 14.02 -7.80 -21.23
C CYS A 456 12.75 -8.61 -20.93
N GLU A 457 12.01 -9.01 -21.97
CA GLU A 457 10.75 -9.75 -21.81
C GLU A 457 10.93 -11.01 -20.96
N GLY A 458 10.08 -11.16 -19.95
CA GLY A 458 10.10 -12.30 -19.01
C GLY A 458 11.24 -12.30 -17.99
N GLU A 459 12.15 -11.33 -18.03
CA GLU A 459 13.23 -11.19 -17.05
C GLU A 459 12.86 -10.19 -15.94
N LEU A 460 12.95 -10.64 -14.68
CA LEU A 460 12.83 -9.78 -13.51
C LEU A 460 14.17 -9.71 -12.77
N VAL A 461 14.51 -8.52 -12.29
CA VAL A 461 15.62 -8.28 -11.36
C VAL A 461 15.03 -7.65 -10.11
N ASN A 462 15.17 -8.32 -8.96
CA ASN A 462 14.56 -7.92 -7.69
C ASN A 462 13.05 -7.63 -7.82
N ASP A 463 12.32 -8.56 -8.47
CA ASP A 463 10.87 -8.51 -8.77
C ASP A 463 10.41 -7.32 -9.63
N ARG A 464 11.32 -6.65 -10.35
CA ARG A 464 10.95 -5.61 -11.31
C ARG A 464 11.52 -5.88 -12.70
N THR A 465 10.84 -5.33 -13.70
CA THR A 465 11.29 -5.38 -15.08
C THR A 465 12.66 -4.75 -15.23
N CYS A 466 13.52 -5.34 -16.04
CA CYS A 466 14.81 -4.77 -16.39
C CYS A 466 14.91 -4.50 -17.88
N TYR A 467 15.85 -3.64 -18.26
CA TYR A 467 16.03 -3.22 -19.64
C TYR A 467 17.48 -3.29 -20.06
N ALA A 468 17.75 -3.64 -21.31
CA ALA A 468 19.10 -3.65 -21.89
C ALA A 468 19.26 -2.52 -22.91
N GLN A 469 20.43 -1.88 -22.94
CA GLN A 469 20.68 -0.79 -23.90
C GLN A 469 20.64 -1.34 -25.32
N HIS A 470 19.89 -0.68 -26.20
CA HIS A 470 19.88 -0.99 -27.63
C HIS A 470 21.27 -0.75 -28.23
N GLY A 471 21.84 -1.78 -28.88
CA GLY A 471 23.20 -1.75 -29.44
C GLY A 471 24.32 -2.15 -28.47
N ASN A 472 24.08 -2.19 -27.15
CA ASN A 472 25.05 -2.70 -26.18
C ASN A 472 24.35 -3.40 -24.98
N PRO A 473 23.97 -4.69 -25.14
CA PRO A 473 23.18 -5.40 -24.15
C PRO A 473 23.94 -5.71 -22.84
N SER A 474 25.25 -5.47 -22.77
CA SER A 474 26.04 -5.55 -21.54
C SER A 474 25.76 -4.39 -20.58
N ARG A 475 24.98 -3.39 -21.01
CA ARG A 475 24.52 -2.29 -20.17
C ARG A 475 23.04 -2.46 -19.89
N MET A 476 22.66 -2.39 -18.62
CA MET A 476 21.29 -2.63 -18.18
C MET A 476 20.77 -1.53 -17.28
N CYS A 477 19.45 -1.40 -17.24
CA CYS A 477 18.69 -0.66 -16.24
C CYS A 477 17.95 -1.67 -15.35
N TRP A 478 18.15 -1.61 -14.03
CA TRP A 478 17.50 -2.53 -13.07
C TRP A 478 17.15 -1.84 -11.77
N PHE A 479 16.27 -2.47 -10.99
CA PHE A 479 15.91 -2.01 -9.67
C PHE A 479 16.70 -2.74 -8.57
N LEU A 480 17.17 -1.99 -7.58
CA LEU A 480 17.54 -2.49 -6.27
C LEU A 480 17.08 -1.46 -5.24
N THR A 481 16.15 -1.85 -4.40
CA THR A 481 15.51 -0.97 -3.41
C THR A 481 16.51 -0.08 -2.66
N PRO A 482 16.28 1.25 -2.55
CA PRO A 482 15.19 2.05 -3.14
C PRO A 482 15.56 2.72 -4.47
N TYR A 483 16.51 2.18 -5.23
CA TYR A 483 17.09 2.81 -6.41
C TYR A 483 16.83 2.03 -7.70
N TRP A 484 16.75 2.77 -8.80
CA TRP A 484 16.99 2.26 -10.13
C TRP A 484 18.43 2.56 -10.52
N TYR A 485 19.11 1.59 -11.12
CA TYR A 485 20.50 1.68 -11.55
C TYR A 485 20.61 1.53 -13.05
N VAL A 486 21.59 2.22 -13.63
CA VAL A 486 22.14 1.89 -14.94
C VAL A 486 23.57 1.44 -14.75
N GLY A 487 23.90 0.22 -15.17
CA GLY A 487 25.21 -0.39 -14.92
C GLY A 487 25.48 -1.58 -15.82
N LYS A 488 26.45 -2.41 -15.45
CA LYS A 488 26.80 -3.59 -16.24
C LYS A 488 25.84 -4.74 -15.96
N ARG A 489 25.58 -5.58 -16.97
CA ARG A 489 24.70 -6.76 -16.87
C ARG A 489 25.17 -7.74 -15.79
N GLU A 490 26.47 -7.92 -15.63
CA GLU A 490 27.06 -8.79 -14.60
C GLU A 490 26.89 -8.25 -13.17
N GLU A 491 26.61 -6.96 -13.02
CA GLU A 491 26.34 -6.29 -11.75
C GLU A 491 24.83 -6.21 -11.46
N LYS A 492 23.98 -6.80 -12.31
CA LYS A 492 22.52 -6.68 -12.18
C LYS A 492 22.03 -7.16 -10.81
N GLY A 493 21.14 -6.38 -10.22
CA GLY A 493 20.60 -6.62 -8.89
C GLY A 493 21.51 -6.18 -7.73
N LEU A 494 22.72 -5.69 -8.02
CA LEU A 494 23.63 -5.10 -7.03
C LEU A 494 23.47 -3.57 -6.99
N GLY A 495 23.93 -2.96 -5.89
CA GLY A 495 23.93 -1.51 -5.69
C GLY A 495 25.12 -0.82 -6.33
N GLN A 496 25.37 -1.13 -7.61
CA GLN A 496 26.52 -0.65 -8.38
C GLN A 496 26.06 -0.19 -9.75
N GLY A 497 26.68 0.87 -10.28
CA GLY A 497 26.33 1.37 -11.61
C GLY A 497 26.98 2.72 -11.91
N TRP A 498 26.70 3.21 -13.12
CA TRP A 498 27.11 4.53 -13.59
C TRP A 498 26.08 5.61 -13.29
N LEU A 499 24.79 5.25 -13.30
CA LEU A 499 23.69 6.12 -12.92
C LEU A 499 22.82 5.45 -11.86
N GLN A 500 22.21 6.25 -10.99
CA GLN A 500 21.14 5.80 -10.12
C GLN A 500 20.06 6.86 -9.97
N ALA A 501 18.82 6.44 -9.74
CA ALA A 501 17.72 7.31 -9.32
C ALA A 501 17.01 6.70 -8.12
N ARG A 502 16.80 7.49 -7.06
CA ARG A 502 16.09 7.02 -5.86
C ARG A 502 14.59 7.03 -6.13
N SER A 503 14.02 5.90 -6.51
CA SER A 503 12.61 5.79 -6.86
C SER A 503 12.07 4.39 -6.58
N LEU A 504 10.86 4.32 -6.01
CA LEU A 504 10.10 3.09 -5.83
C LEU A 504 9.11 2.83 -6.98
N ALA A 505 9.26 3.55 -8.09
CA ALA A 505 8.57 3.33 -9.36
C ALA A 505 8.69 1.88 -9.85
N HIS A 506 7.59 1.18 -10.12
CA HIS A 506 7.62 -0.22 -10.57
C HIS A 506 8.32 -0.39 -11.93
N HIS A 507 8.29 0.65 -12.75
CA HIS A 507 8.97 0.72 -14.04
C HIS A 507 9.70 2.07 -14.21
N PRO A 508 10.82 2.12 -14.96
CA PRO A 508 11.64 3.32 -15.07
C PRO A 508 10.91 4.56 -15.59
N GLU A 509 9.92 4.40 -16.46
CA GLU A 509 9.12 5.48 -17.03
C GLU A 509 8.31 6.27 -15.99
N GLN A 510 8.13 5.70 -14.78
CA GLN A 510 7.46 6.37 -13.66
C GLN A 510 8.45 7.13 -12.75
N ILE A 511 9.76 7.11 -13.06
CA ILE A 511 10.77 7.79 -12.24
C ILE A 511 10.70 9.29 -12.48
N ALA A 512 10.12 10.00 -11.52
CA ALA A 512 10.14 11.47 -11.44
C ALA A 512 11.36 12.01 -10.65
N SER A 513 12.05 11.17 -9.88
CA SER A 513 13.18 11.58 -9.05
C SER A 513 14.39 11.99 -9.88
N VAL A 514 15.19 12.91 -9.34
CA VAL A 514 16.45 13.30 -9.97
C VAL A 514 17.42 12.12 -10.03
N TRP A 515 17.96 11.88 -11.22
CA TRP A 515 19.03 10.91 -11.46
C TRP A 515 20.36 11.44 -10.94
N SER A 516 21.26 10.56 -10.57
CA SER A 516 22.63 10.86 -10.16
C SER A 516 23.62 10.02 -10.96
N VAL A 517 24.81 10.54 -11.15
CA VAL A 517 25.91 9.90 -11.89
C VAL A 517 27.05 9.59 -10.92
N TRP A 518 27.65 8.41 -11.04
CA TRP A 518 28.75 7.99 -10.19
C TRP A 518 30.03 8.74 -10.56
N ARG A 519 30.67 9.37 -9.58
CA ARG A 519 31.94 10.09 -9.75
C ARG A 519 33.07 9.35 -9.06
N SER A 520 33.78 8.52 -9.82
CA SER A 520 34.85 7.65 -9.30
C SER A 520 35.97 8.39 -8.57
N ALA A 521 36.30 9.63 -8.99
CA ALA A 521 37.35 10.44 -8.36
C ALA A 521 37.05 10.76 -6.89
N ASP A 522 35.77 10.93 -6.54
CA ASP A 522 35.32 11.33 -5.21
C ASP A 522 34.55 10.21 -4.49
N LYS A 523 34.38 9.06 -5.17
CA LYS A 523 33.57 7.93 -4.70
C LYS A 523 32.18 8.36 -4.21
N LYS A 524 31.52 9.24 -4.96
CA LYS A 524 30.19 9.77 -4.61
C LYS A 524 29.28 9.91 -5.83
N TRP A 525 27.98 9.91 -5.55
CA TRP A 525 26.93 10.23 -6.52
C TRP A 525 26.76 11.75 -6.65
N VAL A 526 26.62 12.24 -7.87
CA VAL A 526 26.39 13.66 -8.19
C VAL A 526 25.09 13.80 -8.97
N GLN A 527 24.23 14.74 -8.58
CA GLN A 527 22.92 14.94 -9.22
C GLN A 527 23.07 15.34 -10.70
N ALA A 528 22.20 14.79 -11.53
CA ALA A 528 22.07 15.02 -12.97
C ALA A 528 20.60 15.36 -13.28
N PRO A 529 20.14 16.60 -12.97
CA PRO A 529 18.74 17.02 -13.03
C PRO A 529 18.12 16.98 -14.44
N ASP A 530 18.96 17.01 -15.47
CA ASP A 530 18.51 16.98 -16.87
C ASP A 530 18.24 15.56 -17.37
N VAL A 531 18.74 14.53 -16.68
CA VAL A 531 18.51 13.14 -17.05
C VAL A 531 17.08 12.70 -16.68
N LYS A 532 16.32 12.23 -17.66
CA LYS A 532 14.94 11.78 -17.53
C LYS A 532 14.66 10.55 -18.38
N VAL A 533 13.67 9.77 -17.97
CA VAL A 533 13.12 8.65 -18.75
C VAL A 533 12.00 9.17 -19.64
N GLN A 534 11.92 8.68 -20.88
CA GLN A 534 10.85 8.95 -21.84
C GLN A 534 10.35 7.70 -22.53
#